data_AF-A0AAX7VZ23-F1
#
_entry.id   AF-A0AAX7VZ23-F1
#
_cell.length_a   1.000
_cell.length_b   1.000
_cell.length_c   1.000
_cell.angle_alpha   90.00
_cell.angle_beta   90.00
_cell.angle_gamma   90.00
#
_symmetry.space_group_name_H-M   'P 1'
#
loop_
_entity.id
_entity.type
_entity.pdbx_description
1 polymer ?
#
loop_
_entity_poly.entity_id
_entity_poly.type
_entity_poly.pdbx_seq_one_letter_code
_entity_poly.pdbx_strand_id
1 'polypeptide(L)'
;MEYSLHLTVAFIHQSAVIMHLPANIGDYTDFYSSRDHATNVGIMFRGKENALMPNWLRLPVGYHGRASSVVVSGTPIRRPSGQMRPDQTKPPVFGPSKKLDIELEMAFFVGGGNPLGEAIPIQKAHEHIFGMVLMNDWSARDIQAWEYVPLGPFLGKNFGTTISPWVVPMEALLPFAEPNPIQDPEPLPYLQHHDAYTFNINLFVSLKGKGMAEAVNICRSNFKYMYWTMKQQLAHHTVNGCNVKPGDLLASGTISGPDPESFGSMLELSWNGSKNIDLGGEGTRTFLNDGDEVTISGYCEGDGYRVGFGTCQGTILPALLL
;
A
#
# COMPACT_ATOMS: atom_id res chain seq x y z
N MET A 1 20.89 3.72 -54.82
CA MET A 1 20.31 4.26 -53.58
C MET A 1 19.48 3.16 -52.96
N GLU A 2 20.09 2.35 -52.11
CA GLU A 2 19.37 1.34 -51.32
C GLU A 2 18.64 2.06 -50.18
N TYR A 3 17.32 2.02 -50.21
CA TYR A 3 16.50 2.34 -49.06
C TYR A 3 16.60 1.16 -48.09
N SER A 4 17.54 1.24 -47.16
CA SER A 4 17.57 0.34 -45.99
C SER A 4 16.36 0.64 -45.12
N LEU A 5 15.31 -0.17 -45.28
CA LEU A 5 14.18 -0.25 -44.37
C LEU A 5 14.73 -0.58 -42.97
N HIS A 6 14.87 0.44 -42.14
CA HIS A 6 15.03 0.25 -40.70
C HIS A 6 13.75 -0.38 -40.19
N LEU A 7 13.71 -1.71 -40.12
CA LEU A 7 12.71 -2.46 -39.37
C LEU A 7 12.93 -2.10 -37.90
N THR A 8 12.20 -1.10 -37.42
CA THR A 8 12.11 -0.79 -35.99
C THR A 8 11.48 -1.98 -35.30
N VAL A 9 12.23 -2.59 -34.38
CA VAL A 9 11.75 -3.71 -33.56
C VAL A 9 10.63 -3.19 -32.66
N ALA A 10 9.38 -3.59 -32.93
CA ALA A 10 8.20 -3.15 -32.19
C ALA A 10 7.95 -3.95 -30.90
N PHE A 11 8.51 -5.15 -30.78
CA PHE A 11 8.37 -6.02 -29.61
C PHE A 11 9.73 -6.29 -28.99
N ILE A 12 9.85 -6.04 -27.69
CA ILE A 12 11.05 -6.37 -26.91
C ILE A 12 10.60 -7.34 -25.82
N HIS A 13 11.35 -8.42 -25.64
CA HIS A 13 11.08 -9.39 -24.59
C HIS A 13 11.21 -8.71 -23.21
N GLN A 14 10.29 -8.96 -22.28
CA GLN A 14 10.28 -8.29 -20.98
C GLN A 14 11.58 -8.52 -20.18
N SER A 15 12.25 -9.66 -20.36
CA SER A 15 13.55 -9.93 -19.73
C SER A 15 14.71 -9.09 -20.27
N ALA A 16 14.49 -8.32 -21.34
CA ALA A 16 15.49 -7.48 -21.99
C ALA A 16 15.24 -5.98 -21.77
N VAL A 17 14.26 -5.62 -20.93
CA VAL A 17 13.95 -4.21 -20.60
C VAL A 17 14.14 -3.94 -19.10
N ILE A 18 14.38 -2.67 -18.79
CA ILE A 18 14.39 -2.16 -17.41
C ILE A 18 13.12 -1.34 -17.25
N MET A 19 12.33 -1.68 -16.23
CA MET A 19 11.14 -0.92 -15.89
C MET A 19 11.51 0.32 -15.08
N HIS A 20 10.74 1.38 -15.24
CA HIS A 20 10.88 2.63 -14.50
C HIS A 20 9.58 2.96 -13.76
N LEU A 21 9.59 4.01 -12.93
CA LEU A 21 8.34 4.56 -12.39
C LEU A 21 7.41 4.96 -13.56
N PRO A 22 6.11 4.58 -13.50
CA PRO A 22 5.19 4.79 -14.63
C PRO A 22 4.74 6.24 -14.80
N ALA A 23 4.93 7.09 -13.79
CA ALA A 23 4.59 8.50 -13.82
C ALA A 23 5.54 9.31 -12.94
N ASN A 24 5.61 10.62 -13.20
CA ASN A 24 6.17 11.57 -12.26
C ASN A 24 5.11 11.92 -11.21
N ILE A 25 5.25 11.39 -10.00
CA ILE A 25 4.27 11.56 -8.92
C ILE A 25 4.45 12.95 -8.32
N GLY A 26 3.44 13.82 -8.51
CA GLY A 26 3.41 15.14 -7.90
C GLY A 26 3.20 15.02 -6.40
N ASP A 27 2.04 14.51 -6.03
CA ASP A 27 1.66 14.24 -4.64
C ASP A 27 1.32 12.74 -4.45
N TYR A 28 1.74 12.20 -3.30
CA TYR A 28 1.38 10.86 -2.83
C TYR A 28 0.56 11.01 -1.55
N THR A 29 -0.61 10.40 -1.51
CA THR A 29 -1.47 10.33 -0.31
C THR A 29 -1.76 8.90 0.04
N ASP A 30 -1.67 8.59 1.33
CA ASP A 30 -1.94 7.26 1.86
C ASP A 30 -3.21 7.30 2.73
N PHE A 31 -4.16 6.44 2.40
CA PHE A 31 -5.40 6.31 3.17
C PHE A 31 -5.26 5.25 4.26
N TYR A 32 -6.33 5.04 5.01
CA TYR A 32 -6.36 4.08 6.10
C TYR A 32 -7.67 3.29 6.07
N SER A 33 -7.98 2.69 4.92
CA SER A 33 -9.36 2.32 4.56
C SER A 33 -9.76 0.86 4.82
N SER A 34 -8.85 0.01 5.27
CA SER A 34 -9.19 -1.36 5.70
C SER A 34 -9.70 -1.33 7.15
N ARG A 35 -10.93 -1.82 7.36
CA ARG A 35 -11.54 -1.87 8.70
C ARG A 35 -10.83 -2.86 9.61
N ASP A 36 -10.47 -4.02 9.09
CA ASP A 36 -9.76 -5.05 9.83
C ASP A 36 -8.38 -4.54 10.26
N HIS A 37 -7.63 -3.90 9.36
CA HIS A 37 -6.34 -3.31 9.68
C HIS A 37 -6.47 -2.25 10.80
N ALA A 38 -7.37 -1.28 10.61
CA ALA A 38 -7.61 -0.23 11.59
C ALA A 38 -8.02 -0.77 12.97
N THR A 39 -8.83 -1.83 12.98
CA THR A 39 -9.27 -2.51 14.18
C THR A 39 -8.12 -3.25 14.85
N ASN A 40 -7.31 -4.01 14.09
CA ASN A 40 -6.16 -4.75 14.61
C ASN A 40 -5.15 -3.83 15.30
N VAL A 41 -4.73 -2.77 14.61
CA VAL A 41 -3.83 -1.74 15.16
C VAL A 41 -4.47 -1.10 16.40
N GLY A 42 -5.75 -0.75 16.30
CA GLY A 42 -6.52 -0.21 17.42
C GLY A 42 -6.51 -1.10 18.67
N ILE A 43 -6.74 -2.40 18.50
CA ILE A 43 -6.70 -3.38 19.59
C ILE A 43 -5.33 -3.40 20.25
N MET A 44 -4.25 -3.43 19.46
CA MET A 44 -2.88 -3.49 19.99
C MET A 44 -2.50 -2.26 20.83
N PHE A 45 -2.98 -1.07 20.45
CA PHE A 45 -2.56 0.17 21.09
C PHE A 45 -3.56 0.74 22.10
N ARG A 46 -4.86 0.47 21.94
CA ARG A 46 -5.95 1.07 22.74
C ARG A 46 -6.89 0.03 23.36
N GLY A 47 -6.69 -1.26 23.06
CA GLY A 47 -7.56 -2.34 23.52
C GLY A 47 -8.81 -2.51 22.67
N LYS A 48 -9.52 -3.63 22.87
CA LYS A 48 -10.66 -4.05 22.05
C LYS A 48 -11.82 -3.06 22.06
N GLU A 49 -12.09 -2.42 23.19
CA GLU A 49 -13.23 -1.52 23.36
C GLU A 49 -13.06 -0.20 22.59
N ASN A 50 -11.81 0.23 22.36
CA ASN A 50 -11.48 1.53 21.75
C ASN A 50 -10.67 1.36 20.45
N ALA A 51 -10.90 0.25 19.74
CA ALA A 51 -10.11 -0.13 18.57
C ALA A 51 -10.22 0.91 17.45
N LEU A 52 -11.43 1.26 17.00
CA LEU A 52 -11.62 2.29 15.99
C LEU A 52 -11.77 3.68 16.64
N MET A 53 -11.08 4.66 16.08
CA MET A 53 -11.29 6.06 16.45
C MET A 53 -12.66 6.55 15.94
N PRO A 54 -13.33 7.49 16.62
CA PRO A 54 -14.70 7.88 16.30
C PRO A 54 -14.93 8.38 14.87
N ASN A 55 -13.90 8.94 14.24
CA ASN A 55 -13.94 9.48 12.88
C ASN A 55 -13.78 8.41 11.79
N TRP A 56 -13.24 7.23 12.11
CA TRP A 56 -12.82 6.25 11.10
C TRP A 56 -13.98 5.74 10.24
N LEU A 57 -15.15 5.52 10.86
CA LEU A 57 -16.37 5.12 10.15
C LEU A 57 -17.13 6.30 9.52
N ARG A 58 -16.62 7.53 9.62
CA ARG A 58 -17.29 8.75 9.14
C ARG A 58 -16.64 9.36 7.91
N LEU A 59 -15.34 9.16 7.74
CA LEU A 59 -14.55 9.63 6.61
C LEU A 59 -13.38 8.69 6.32
N PRO A 60 -12.92 8.59 5.06
CA PRO A 60 -11.71 7.86 4.72
C PRO A 60 -10.49 8.64 5.20
N VAL A 61 -10.03 8.33 6.42
CA VAL A 61 -8.84 8.96 7.01
C VAL A 61 -7.64 8.70 6.12
N GLY A 62 -6.80 9.71 5.92
CA GLY A 62 -5.55 9.61 5.18
C GLY A 62 -4.57 10.71 5.57
N TYR A 63 -3.34 10.63 5.06
CA TYR A 63 -2.27 11.59 5.29
C TYR A 63 -1.41 11.76 4.04
N HIS A 64 -0.71 12.89 3.95
CA HIS A 64 0.23 13.11 2.86
C HIS A 64 1.47 12.23 3.04
N GLY A 65 1.70 11.34 2.08
CA GLY A 65 2.91 10.53 1.99
C GLY A 65 4.08 11.32 1.40
N ARG A 66 5.18 10.62 1.10
CA ARG A 66 6.38 11.24 0.52
C ARG A 66 6.62 10.78 -0.91
N ALA A 67 6.23 11.61 -1.88
CA ALA A 67 6.39 11.30 -3.31
C ALA A 67 7.85 11.01 -3.71
N SER A 68 8.83 11.73 -3.16
CA SER A 68 10.25 11.60 -3.57
C SER A 68 10.88 10.23 -3.26
N SER A 69 10.28 9.45 -2.37
CA SER A 69 10.78 8.12 -1.97
C SER A 69 9.88 6.98 -2.46
N VAL A 70 8.93 7.28 -3.36
CA VAL A 70 8.27 6.25 -4.15
C VAL A 70 9.23 5.73 -5.20
N VAL A 71 9.48 4.42 -5.22
CA VAL A 71 10.44 3.74 -6.09
C VAL A 71 9.79 2.57 -6.82
N VAL A 72 10.35 2.23 -7.98
CA VAL A 72 9.86 1.09 -8.77
C VAL A 72 10.31 -0.23 -8.14
N SER A 73 9.49 -1.28 -8.32
CA SER A 73 9.80 -2.67 -7.97
C SER A 73 11.24 -3.08 -8.32
N GLY A 74 11.88 -3.82 -7.42
CA GLY A 74 13.27 -4.27 -7.50
C GLY A 74 14.28 -3.31 -6.86
N THR A 75 13.88 -2.07 -6.54
CA THR A 75 14.74 -1.13 -5.83
C THR A 75 15.01 -1.62 -4.40
N PRO A 76 16.28 -1.83 -3.99
CA PRO A 76 16.59 -2.24 -2.61
C PRO A 76 16.23 -1.14 -1.60
N ILE A 77 15.70 -1.53 -0.45
CA ILE A 77 15.29 -0.62 0.63
C ILE A 77 16.26 -0.74 1.78
N ARG A 78 16.88 0.37 2.16
CA ARG A 78 17.80 0.38 3.30
C ARG A 78 17.03 0.51 4.61
N ARG A 79 17.33 -0.34 5.58
CA ARG A 79 16.82 -0.19 6.95
C ARG A 79 17.13 1.22 7.46
N PRO A 80 16.12 2.00 7.88
CA PRO A 80 16.34 3.35 8.37
C PRO A 80 16.96 3.31 9.77
N SER A 81 17.80 4.30 10.03
CA SER A 81 18.17 4.68 11.40
C SER A 81 17.36 5.91 11.80
N GLY A 82 16.94 5.97 13.06
CA GLY A 82 16.13 7.07 13.57
C GLY A 82 16.12 7.13 15.08
N GLN A 83 15.26 8.00 15.63
CA GLN A 83 15.01 8.03 17.06
C GLN A 83 13.91 7.02 17.41
N MET A 84 14.14 6.25 18.48
CA MET A 84 13.13 5.35 19.05
C MET A 84 13.12 5.48 20.57
N ARG A 85 12.00 5.12 21.21
CA ARG A 85 11.88 5.09 22.66
C ARG A 85 11.41 3.71 23.16
N PRO A 86 12.30 2.70 23.17
CA PRO A 86 11.94 1.35 23.59
C PRO A 86 11.62 1.24 25.09
N ASP A 87 12.23 2.10 25.92
CA ASP A 87 11.98 2.20 27.35
C ASP A 87 11.31 3.55 27.66
N GLN A 88 10.06 3.52 28.10
CA GLN A 88 9.28 4.73 28.39
C GLN A 88 9.83 5.51 29.61
N THR A 89 10.67 4.87 30.44
CA THR A 89 11.27 5.51 31.62
C THR A 89 12.61 6.20 31.31
N LYS A 90 13.15 6.04 30.10
CA LYS A 90 14.44 6.58 29.69
C LYS A 90 14.31 7.58 28.51
N PRO A 91 15.34 8.40 28.26
CA PRO A 91 15.45 9.21 27.04
C PRO A 91 15.39 8.34 25.77
N PRO A 92 14.96 8.89 24.62
CA PRO A 92 15.03 8.18 23.35
C PRO A 92 16.48 7.86 22.96
N VAL A 93 16.64 6.82 22.14
CA VAL A 93 17.92 6.37 21.59
C VAL A 93 17.93 6.56 20.08
N PHE A 94 19.11 6.73 19.50
CA PHE A 94 19.33 6.75 18.05
C PHE A 94 19.93 5.42 17.59
N GLY A 95 19.42 4.87 16.48
CA GLY A 95 20.00 3.67 15.89
C GLY A 95 19.12 3.05 14.80
N PRO A 96 19.51 1.89 14.28
CA PRO A 96 18.75 1.18 13.25
C PRO A 96 17.41 0.67 13.80
N SER A 97 16.34 0.84 13.02
CA SER A 97 15.00 0.32 13.35
C SER A 97 15.03 -1.18 13.66
N LYS A 98 14.35 -1.57 14.72
CA LYS A 98 14.18 -2.94 15.21
C LYS A 98 12.84 -3.55 14.82
N LYS A 99 11.90 -2.74 14.30
CA LYS A 99 10.57 -3.17 13.87
C LYS A 99 10.29 -2.68 12.46
N LEU A 100 11.09 -3.16 11.51
CA LEU A 100 10.91 -2.89 10.08
C LEU A 100 9.84 -3.82 9.51
N ASP A 101 8.90 -3.25 8.75
CA ASP A 101 7.65 -3.90 8.39
C ASP A 101 7.25 -3.57 6.94
N ILE A 102 6.34 -4.38 6.42
CA ILE A 102 5.63 -4.17 5.16
C ILE A 102 4.23 -3.62 5.43
N GLU A 103 3.65 -3.02 4.40
CA GLU A 103 2.23 -2.76 4.31
C GLU A 103 1.74 -3.18 2.93
N LEU A 104 0.92 -4.23 2.87
CA LEU A 104 0.28 -4.68 1.64
C LEU A 104 -0.75 -3.66 1.21
N GLU A 105 -0.50 -2.98 0.09
CA GLU A 105 -1.38 -1.96 -0.43
C GLU A 105 -1.62 -2.08 -1.93
N MET A 106 -2.66 -1.37 -2.38
CA MET A 106 -2.81 -0.98 -3.76
C MET A 106 -2.97 0.53 -3.84
N ALA A 107 -2.53 1.11 -4.94
CA ALA A 107 -2.66 2.53 -5.17
C ALA A 107 -3.21 2.80 -6.56
N PHE A 108 -3.93 3.90 -6.71
CA PHE A 108 -4.44 4.34 -8.00
C PHE A 108 -3.81 5.66 -8.42
N PHE A 109 -3.59 5.79 -9.73
CA PHE A 109 -3.15 7.03 -10.35
C PHE A 109 -4.35 7.90 -10.71
N VAL A 110 -4.23 9.20 -10.40
CA VAL A 110 -5.14 10.22 -10.91
C VAL A 110 -4.86 10.44 -12.40
N GLY A 111 -5.87 10.32 -13.24
CA GLY A 111 -5.80 10.58 -14.69
C GLY A 111 -6.19 12.02 -15.04
N GLY A 112 -7.35 12.47 -14.55
CA GLY A 112 -7.83 13.85 -14.70
C GLY A 112 -7.69 14.61 -13.38
N GLY A 113 -7.10 15.80 -13.39
CA GLY A 113 -7.04 16.66 -12.21
C GLY A 113 -8.33 17.45 -11.95
N ASN A 114 -8.30 18.32 -10.94
CA ASN A 114 -9.31 19.34 -10.69
C ASN A 114 -8.65 20.70 -10.38
N PRO A 115 -9.27 21.84 -10.70
CA PRO A 115 -8.78 23.14 -10.27
C PRO A 115 -8.75 23.28 -8.75
N LEU A 116 -7.81 24.07 -8.22
CA LEU A 116 -7.79 24.41 -6.80
C LEU A 116 -9.06 25.18 -6.43
N GLY A 117 -9.73 24.74 -5.37
CA GLY A 117 -11.01 25.27 -4.91
C GLY A 117 -12.23 24.53 -5.48
N GLU A 118 -12.06 23.60 -6.42
CA GLU A 118 -13.16 22.88 -7.07
C GLU A 118 -13.14 21.38 -6.72
N ALA A 119 -14.03 20.94 -5.85
CA ALA A 119 -14.12 19.54 -5.45
C ALA A 119 -14.58 18.63 -6.60
N ILE A 120 -14.12 17.37 -6.60
CA ILE A 120 -14.63 16.32 -7.51
C ILE A 120 -15.87 15.68 -6.85
N PRO A 121 -17.09 15.83 -7.41
CA PRO A 121 -18.26 15.15 -6.89
C PRO A 121 -18.08 13.63 -6.99
N ILE A 122 -18.53 12.87 -5.99
CA ILE A 122 -18.34 11.42 -5.96
C ILE A 122 -18.89 10.71 -7.21
N GLN A 123 -19.95 11.23 -7.82
CA GLN A 123 -20.52 10.70 -9.06
C GLN A 123 -19.52 10.76 -10.23
N LYS A 124 -18.61 11.75 -10.24
CA LYS A 124 -17.59 11.94 -11.27
C LYS A 124 -16.24 11.34 -10.91
N ALA A 125 -16.02 10.93 -9.66
CA ALA A 125 -14.70 10.45 -9.22
C ALA A 125 -14.09 9.35 -10.11
N HIS A 126 -14.92 8.47 -10.68
CA HIS A 126 -14.48 7.42 -11.61
C HIS A 126 -13.82 7.95 -12.89
N GLU A 127 -14.21 9.14 -13.37
CA GLU A 127 -13.63 9.80 -14.56
C GLU A 127 -12.18 10.26 -14.32
N HIS A 128 -11.76 10.34 -13.05
CA HIS A 128 -10.46 10.86 -12.64
C HIS A 128 -9.47 9.75 -12.22
N ILE A 129 -9.88 8.47 -12.21
CA ILE A 129 -9.04 7.35 -11.77
C ILE A 129 -8.55 6.60 -13.02
N PHE A 130 -7.25 6.68 -13.30
CA PHE A 130 -6.67 6.10 -14.52
C PHE A 130 -6.49 4.58 -14.41
N GLY A 131 -5.90 4.12 -13.31
CA GLY A 131 -5.55 2.71 -13.13
C GLY A 131 -4.78 2.47 -11.84
N MET A 132 -4.52 1.20 -11.55
CA MET A 132 -3.99 0.75 -10.28
C MET A 132 -2.62 0.08 -10.40
N VAL A 133 -1.87 0.13 -9.30
CA VAL A 133 -0.61 -0.58 -9.07
C VAL A 133 -0.65 -1.28 -7.70
N LEU A 134 0.19 -2.31 -7.54
CA LEU A 134 0.53 -2.84 -6.22
C LEU A 134 1.47 -1.88 -5.51
N MET A 135 1.41 -1.86 -4.18
CA MET A 135 2.25 -0.99 -3.38
C MET A 135 2.69 -1.66 -2.07
N ASN A 136 3.93 -1.37 -1.66
CA ASN A 136 4.46 -1.69 -0.33
C ASN A 136 4.87 -0.39 0.35
N ASP A 137 4.12 0.03 1.37
CA ASP A 137 4.47 1.20 2.19
C ASP A 137 5.36 0.80 3.38
N TRP A 138 6.65 0.67 3.09
CA TRP A 138 7.63 0.18 4.07
C TRP A 138 7.62 1.03 5.34
N SER A 139 7.61 0.35 6.48
CA SER A 139 7.32 0.99 7.75
C SER A 139 8.32 0.64 8.84
N ALA A 140 8.87 1.65 9.52
CA ALA A 140 9.71 1.48 10.71
C ALA A 140 8.87 1.79 11.96
N ARG A 141 8.21 0.75 12.49
CA ARG A 141 7.15 0.89 13.52
C ARG A 141 7.61 1.52 14.81
N ASP A 142 8.86 1.29 15.20
CA ASP A 142 9.47 1.82 16.41
C ASP A 142 9.84 3.30 16.31
N ILE A 143 10.28 3.75 15.12
CA ILE A 143 10.45 5.17 14.80
C ILE A 143 9.07 5.84 14.75
N GLN A 144 8.14 5.26 13.99
CA GLN A 144 6.77 5.74 13.82
C GLN A 144 6.07 5.95 15.17
N ALA A 145 6.11 4.95 16.06
CA ALA A 145 5.45 5.01 17.36
C ALA A 145 5.96 6.16 18.25
N TRP A 146 7.23 6.56 18.09
CA TRP A 146 7.81 7.67 18.86
C TRP A 146 7.45 9.04 18.27
N GLU A 147 7.37 9.17 16.95
CA GLU A 147 7.20 10.47 16.29
C GLU A 147 5.75 10.88 16.01
N TYR A 148 4.82 9.93 15.84
CA TYR A 148 3.58 10.21 15.13
C TYR A 148 2.57 11.07 15.89
N VAL A 149 2.71 11.21 17.21
CA VAL A 149 1.78 12.04 18.00
C VAL A 149 2.36 13.46 18.10
N PRO A 150 1.62 14.51 17.70
CA PRO A 150 0.24 14.52 17.19
C PRO A 150 0.11 14.60 15.65
N LEU A 151 1.22 14.64 14.90
CA LEU A 151 1.23 15.10 13.50
C LEU A 151 1.08 14.01 12.45
N GLY A 152 0.98 12.75 12.86
CA GLY A 152 0.89 11.59 11.98
C GLY A 152 2.25 11.00 11.60
N PRO A 153 2.26 9.90 10.83
CA PRO A 153 3.49 9.22 10.40
C PRO A 153 4.40 10.12 9.57
N PHE A 154 5.72 10.01 9.76
CA PHE A 154 6.69 10.80 9.00
C PHE A 154 7.95 9.98 8.63
N LEU A 155 9.01 9.98 9.43
CA LEU A 155 10.25 9.24 9.16
C LEU A 155 10.05 7.72 9.26
N GLY A 156 9.02 7.28 9.98
CA GLY A 156 8.58 5.91 10.03
C GLY A 156 8.09 5.37 8.68
N LYS A 157 7.87 6.23 7.67
CA LYS A 157 7.35 5.89 6.34
C LYS A 157 8.23 6.39 5.20
N ASN A 158 8.72 7.62 5.29
CA ASN A 158 9.29 8.33 4.14
C ASN A 158 10.65 7.80 3.62
N PHE A 159 11.21 6.74 4.21
CA PHE A 159 12.49 6.15 3.81
C PHE A 159 12.37 5.27 2.55
N GLY A 160 11.17 4.83 2.20
CA GLY A 160 10.92 4.12 0.95
C GLY A 160 9.49 3.61 0.85
N THR A 161 8.91 3.75 -0.34
CA THR A 161 7.61 3.17 -0.71
C THR A 161 7.80 2.53 -2.08
N THR A 162 7.44 1.27 -2.28
CA THR A 162 7.64 0.59 -3.57
C THR A 162 6.31 0.42 -4.31
N ILE A 163 6.30 0.62 -5.63
CA ILE A 163 5.15 0.29 -6.48
C ILE A 163 5.50 -0.67 -7.63
N SER A 164 4.52 -1.45 -8.08
CA SER A 164 4.66 -2.25 -9.31
C SER A 164 4.75 -1.34 -10.54
N PRO A 165 5.50 -1.72 -11.59
CA PRO A 165 5.76 -0.83 -12.73
C PRO A 165 4.60 -0.74 -13.74
N TRP A 166 3.72 -1.74 -13.79
CA TRP A 166 2.62 -1.80 -14.75
C TRP A 166 1.34 -1.24 -14.13
N VAL A 167 0.85 -0.13 -14.68
CA VAL A 167 -0.44 0.46 -14.28
C VAL A 167 -1.55 -0.28 -15.01
N VAL A 168 -2.35 -1.03 -14.28
CA VAL A 168 -3.50 -1.74 -14.84
C VAL A 168 -4.66 -0.74 -14.97
N PRO A 169 -5.14 -0.45 -16.19
CA PRO A 169 -6.18 0.56 -16.39
C PRO A 169 -7.51 0.12 -15.77
N MET A 170 -8.32 1.08 -15.31
CA MET A 170 -9.59 0.77 -14.67
C MET A 170 -10.51 -0.05 -15.57
N GLU A 171 -10.49 0.16 -16.89
CA GLU A 171 -11.28 -0.59 -17.86
C GLU A 171 -10.97 -2.09 -17.86
N ALA A 172 -9.73 -2.49 -17.55
CA ALA A 172 -9.35 -3.89 -17.40
C ALA A 172 -9.83 -4.48 -16.06
N LEU A 173 -10.13 -3.62 -15.07
CA LEU A 173 -10.57 -4.03 -13.74
C LEU A 173 -12.10 -4.02 -13.58
N LEU A 174 -12.82 -3.22 -14.38
CA LEU A 174 -14.30 -3.13 -14.35
C LEU A 174 -15.02 -4.49 -14.41
N PRO A 175 -14.58 -5.50 -15.19
CA PRO A 175 -15.21 -6.83 -15.17
C PRO A 175 -15.15 -7.56 -13.82
N PHE A 176 -14.28 -7.10 -12.90
CA PHE A 176 -14.07 -7.69 -11.58
C PHE A 176 -14.62 -6.79 -10.45
N ALA A 177 -15.44 -5.79 -10.80
CA ALA A 177 -16.14 -4.98 -9.82
C ALA A 177 -17.21 -5.81 -9.10
N GLU A 178 -17.25 -5.69 -7.78
CA GLU A 178 -18.23 -6.29 -6.87
C GLU A 178 -19.05 -5.17 -6.18
N PRO A 179 -20.23 -5.50 -5.61
CA PRO A 179 -20.97 -4.57 -4.78
C PRO A 179 -20.10 -3.99 -3.65
N ASN A 180 -20.27 -2.69 -3.37
CA ASN A 180 -19.54 -2.03 -2.30
C ASN A 180 -19.92 -2.63 -0.93
N PRO A 181 -19.00 -2.70 0.04
CA PRO A 181 -19.34 -3.10 1.41
C PRO A 181 -20.44 -2.24 2.01
N ILE A 182 -21.28 -2.85 2.83
CA ILE A 182 -22.29 -2.11 3.60
C ILE A 182 -21.57 -1.25 4.64
N GLN A 183 -21.85 0.05 4.62
CA GLN A 183 -21.30 1.00 5.56
C GLN A 183 -22.34 1.33 6.64
N ASP A 184 -21.95 1.10 7.90
CA ASP A 184 -22.73 1.44 9.08
C ASP A 184 -21.82 2.13 10.10
N PRO A 185 -22.08 3.40 10.46
CA PRO A 185 -23.19 4.25 9.99
C PRO A 185 -23.10 4.62 8.50
N GLU A 186 -24.25 4.98 7.92
CA GLU A 186 -24.30 5.53 6.57
C GLU A 186 -23.43 6.80 6.48
N PRO A 187 -22.56 6.92 5.46
CA PRO A 187 -21.75 8.11 5.25
C PRO A 187 -22.59 9.35 4.96
N LEU A 188 -22.02 10.53 5.13
CA LEU A 188 -22.65 11.78 4.68
C LEU A 188 -22.88 11.76 3.16
N PRO A 189 -23.89 12.51 2.63
CA PRO A 189 -24.31 12.42 1.23
C PRO A 189 -23.18 12.60 0.19
N TYR A 190 -22.16 13.40 0.47
CA TYR A 190 -21.04 13.61 -0.47
C TYR A 190 -20.15 12.37 -0.66
N LEU A 191 -20.25 11.37 0.23
CA LEU A 191 -19.54 10.09 0.16
C LEU A 191 -20.46 8.93 -0.28
N GLN A 192 -21.72 9.19 -0.57
CA GLN A 192 -22.66 8.13 -0.95
C GLN A 192 -22.60 7.87 -2.46
N HIS A 193 -22.47 6.59 -2.83
CA HIS A 193 -22.63 6.11 -4.20
C HIS A 193 -23.13 4.65 -4.19
N HIS A 194 -23.87 4.26 -5.23
CA HIS A 194 -24.52 2.95 -5.31
C HIS A 194 -23.96 2.06 -6.42
N ASP A 195 -23.20 2.62 -7.35
CA ASP A 195 -22.50 1.85 -8.38
C ASP A 195 -21.35 1.05 -7.77
N ALA A 196 -21.19 -0.19 -8.25
CA ALA A 196 -20.12 -1.09 -7.83
C ALA A 196 -18.75 -0.51 -8.15
N TYR A 197 -17.90 -0.35 -7.13
CA TYR A 197 -16.54 0.19 -7.26
C TYR A 197 -15.56 -0.42 -6.23
N THR A 198 -15.89 -1.62 -5.75
CA THR A 198 -15.01 -2.50 -5.01
C THR A 198 -14.52 -3.57 -5.98
N PHE A 199 -13.25 -3.99 -5.92
CA PHE A 199 -12.69 -4.89 -6.93
C PHE A 199 -12.18 -6.18 -6.31
N ASN A 200 -12.53 -7.31 -6.93
CA ASN A 200 -12.04 -8.63 -6.54
C ASN A 200 -10.65 -8.87 -7.11
N ILE A 201 -9.64 -8.50 -6.33
CA ILE A 201 -8.23 -8.61 -6.67
C ILE A 201 -7.56 -9.48 -5.62
N ASN A 202 -7.14 -10.69 -6.01
CA ASN A 202 -6.41 -11.59 -5.11
C ASN A 202 -5.01 -11.02 -4.88
N LEU A 203 -4.59 -10.93 -3.63
CA LEU A 203 -3.32 -10.33 -3.23
C LEU A 203 -2.50 -11.29 -2.38
N PHE A 204 -1.20 -11.30 -2.62
CA PHE A 204 -0.26 -12.20 -1.97
C PHE A 204 1.00 -11.45 -1.56
N VAL A 205 1.52 -11.77 -0.37
CA VAL A 205 2.85 -11.34 0.07
C VAL A 205 3.71 -12.56 0.33
N SER A 206 4.83 -12.67 -0.38
CA SER A 206 5.86 -13.66 -0.09
C SER A 206 7.11 -13.04 0.51
N LEU A 207 7.72 -13.75 1.44
CA LEU A 207 8.98 -13.39 2.08
C LEU A 207 10.04 -14.45 1.77
N LYS A 208 11.20 -14.02 1.30
CA LYS A 208 12.39 -14.85 1.11
C LYS A 208 13.54 -14.31 1.94
N GLY A 209 13.90 -15.02 2.99
CA GLY A 209 15.04 -14.67 3.82
C GLY A 209 16.37 -14.95 3.14
N LYS A 210 17.42 -14.27 3.62
CA LYS A 210 18.78 -14.48 3.11
C LYS A 210 19.20 -15.95 3.30
N GLY A 211 19.50 -16.63 2.19
CA GLY A 211 19.94 -18.03 2.18
C GLY A 211 18.82 -19.06 2.05
N MET A 212 17.55 -18.64 2.08
CA MET A 212 16.42 -19.52 1.79
C MET A 212 16.41 -19.95 0.33
N ALA A 213 16.07 -21.21 0.06
CA ALA A 213 15.93 -21.70 -1.31
C ALA A 213 14.69 -21.09 -1.98
N GLU A 214 13.55 -21.13 -1.29
CA GLU A 214 12.23 -20.73 -1.77
C GLU A 214 11.63 -19.60 -0.94
N ALA A 215 10.74 -18.81 -1.54
CA ALA A 215 9.96 -17.80 -0.82
C ALA A 215 8.74 -18.44 -0.15
N VAL A 216 8.34 -17.92 1.01
CA VAL A 216 7.15 -18.37 1.74
C VAL A 216 6.05 -17.31 1.64
N ASN A 217 4.84 -17.74 1.29
CA ASN A 217 3.69 -16.86 1.29
C ASN A 217 3.20 -16.61 2.72
N ILE A 218 3.31 -15.37 3.19
CA ILE A 218 2.97 -14.96 4.56
C ILE A 218 1.62 -14.24 4.66
N CYS A 219 1.01 -13.86 3.53
CA CYS A 219 -0.30 -13.21 3.50
C CYS A 219 -1.06 -13.53 2.21
N ARG A 220 -2.34 -13.91 2.36
CA ARG A 220 -3.31 -14.09 1.27
C ARG A 220 -4.52 -13.22 1.56
N SER A 221 -4.65 -12.11 0.87
CA SER A 221 -5.72 -11.14 1.09
C SER A 221 -6.44 -10.81 -0.21
N ASN A 222 -7.38 -9.86 -0.16
CA ASN A 222 -8.10 -9.40 -1.33
C ASN A 222 -8.47 -7.92 -1.20
N PHE A 223 -8.34 -7.16 -2.29
CA PHE A 223 -8.70 -5.74 -2.29
C PHE A 223 -10.19 -5.48 -2.02
N LYS A 224 -11.06 -6.49 -2.20
CA LYS A 224 -12.49 -6.34 -1.92
C LYS A 224 -12.84 -6.09 -0.46
N TYR A 225 -11.90 -6.29 0.47
CA TYR A 225 -12.11 -6.05 1.90
C TYR A 225 -12.05 -4.57 2.31
N MET A 226 -11.65 -3.68 1.38
CA MET A 226 -11.56 -2.25 1.68
C MET A 226 -12.93 -1.65 2.01
N TYR A 227 -13.05 -0.97 3.15
CA TYR A 227 -14.31 -0.39 3.63
C TYR A 227 -14.69 0.90 2.91
N TRP A 228 -13.69 1.73 2.58
CA TRP A 228 -13.86 2.94 1.79
C TRP A 228 -13.39 2.69 0.35
N THR A 229 -14.22 3.04 -0.62
CA THR A 229 -13.91 2.85 -2.05
C THR A 229 -12.97 3.94 -2.56
N MET A 230 -12.32 3.70 -3.70
CA MET A 230 -11.47 4.72 -4.34
C MET A 230 -12.25 5.99 -4.73
N LYS A 231 -13.54 5.85 -5.09
CA LYS A 231 -14.42 7.00 -5.36
C LYS A 231 -14.59 7.87 -4.12
N GLN A 232 -14.80 7.24 -2.95
CA GLN A 232 -14.94 7.94 -1.69
C GLN A 232 -13.62 8.59 -1.25
N GLN A 233 -12.51 7.90 -1.41
CA GLN A 233 -11.17 8.42 -1.12
C GLN A 233 -10.90 9.70 -1.94
N LEU A 234 -11.10 9.66 -3.26
CA LEU A 234 -10.86 10.82 -4.12
C LEU A 234 -11.86 11.97 -3.87
N ALA A 235 -13.15 11.65 -3.68
CA ALA A 235 -14.16 12.65 -3.35
C ALA A 235 -13.85 13.34 -2.01
N HIS A 236 -13.44 12.57 -0.99
CA HIS A 236 -13.03 13.13 0.30
C HIS A 236 -11.78 13.99 0.18
N HIS A 237 -10.77 13.52 -0.56
CA HIS A 237 -9.51 14.25 -0.72
C HIS A 237 -9.72 15.64 -1.32
N THR A 238 -10.66 15.77 -2.25
CA THR A 238 -10.91 17.03 -2.97
C THR A 238 -12.05 17.87 -2.38
N VAL A 239 -12.78 17.37 -1.36
CA VAL A 239 -14.00 18.04 -0.83
C VAL A 239 -13.75 19.45 -0.29
N ASN A 240 -12.53 19.73 0.16
CA ASN A 240 -12.12 21.05 0.66
C ASN A 240 -11.55 21.97 -0.43
N GLY A 241 -11.58 21.54 -1.70
CA GLY A 241 -10.96 22.23 -2.82
C GLY A 241 -9.50 21.87 -3.08
N CYS A 242 -8.91 20.86 -2.41
CA CYS A 242 -7.59 20.34 -2.76
C CYS A 242 -7.58 19.93 -4.25
N ASN A 243 -6.59 20.40 -4.99
CA ASN A 243 -6.40 20.02 -6.39
C ASN A 243 -5.53 18.76 -6.47
N VAL A 244 -6.05 17.71 -7.09
CA VAL A 244 -5.24 16.59 -7.59
C VAL A 244 -4.81 16.86 -9.02
N LYS A 245 -3.70 16.26 -9.42
CA LYS A 245 -3.08 16.39 -10.74
C LYS A 245 -2.89 15.03 -11.41
N PRO A 246 -2.84 14.97 -12.75
CA PRO A 246 -2.46 13.75 -13.44
C PRO A 246 -1.12 13.21 -12.93
N GLY A 247 -1.08 11.94 -12.56
CA GLY A 247 0.10 11.28 -12.00
C GLY A 247 0.19 11.29 -10.47
N ASP A 248 -0.69 12.00 -9.75
CA ASP A 248 -0.79 11.85 -8.31
C ASP A 248 -1.19 10.41 -7.95
N LEU A 249 -0.65 9.93 -6.82
CA LEU A 249 -0.79 8.55 -6.37
C LEU A 249 -1.58 8.51 -5.05
N LEU A 250 -2.70 7.80 -5.02
CA LEU A 250 -3.52 7.63 -3.83
C LEU A 250 -3.55 6.15 -3.45
N ALA A 251 -2.98 5.83 -2.28
CA ALA A 251 -2.86 4.46 -1.77
C ALA A 251 -3.99 4.10 -0.82
N SER A 252 -4.30 2.81 -0.72
CA SER A 252 -5.46 2.30 -0.02
C SER A 252 -5.39 2.40 1.50
N GLY A 253 -4.17 2.47 2.04
CA GLY A 253 -3.85 1.97 3.37
C GLY A 253 -3.73 0.45 3.36
N THR A 254 -3.02 -0.08 4.35
CA THR A 254 -2.77 -1.52 4.51
C THR A 254 -4.05 -2.35 4.36
N ILE A 255 -4.01 -3.37 3.51
CA ILE A 255 -5.13 -4.26 3.18
C ILE A 255 -5.08 -5.49 4.07
N SER A 256 -5.90 -5.49 5.10
CA SER A 256 -6.20 -6.68 5.91
C SER A 256 -7.62 -7.17 5.64
N GLY A 257 -7.78 -8.49 5.57
CA GLY A 257 -9.09 -9.15 5.60
C GLY A 257 -9.45 -9.68 6.98
N PRO A 258 -10.59 -10.39 7.09
CA PRO A 258 -11.12 -10.86 8.38
C PRO A 258 -10.32 -12.02 8.98
N ASP A 259 -9.61 -12.80 8.16
CA ASP A 259 -8.84 -13.96 8.59
C ASP A 259 -7.40 -13.56 8.92
N PRO A 260 -6.77 -14.12 9.97
CA PRO A 260 -5.38 -13.78 10.33
C PRO A 260 -4.36 -14.01 9.21
N GLU A 261 -4.60 -14.98 8.32
CA GLU A 261 -3.75 -15.23 7.14
C GLU A 261 -3.84 -14.14 6.06
N SER A 262 -4.80 -13.23 6.20
CA SER A 262 -5.07 -12.12 5.27
C SER A 262 -4.64 -10.75 5.81
N PHE A 263 -3.93 -10.72 6.94
CA PHE A 263 -3.43 -9.47 7.52
C PHE A 263 -2.27 -8.88 6.70
N GLY A 264 -2.37 -7.59 6.39
CA GLY A 264 -1.52 -6.92 5.41
C GLY A 264 -0.17 -6.44 5.92
N SER A 265 0.18 -6.66 7.20
CA SER A 265 1.46 -6.24 7.78
C SER A 265 2.04 -7.32 8.69
N MET A 266 3.37 -7.34 8.87
CA MET A 266 4.00 -8.22 9.84
C MET A 266 3.70 -7.77 11.28
N LEU A 267 3.44 -6.48 11.51
CA LEU A 267 2.86 -6.00 12.77
C LEU A 267 1.61 -6.80 13.15
N GLU A 268 0.68 -6.99 12.21
CA GLU A 268 -0.55 -7.74 12.44
C GLU A 268 -0.32 -9.25 12.50
N LEU A 269 0.39 -9.82 11.52
CA LEU A 269 0.67 -11.26 11.44
C LEU A 269 1.41 -11.78 12.68
N SER A 270 2.40 -11.02 13.16
CA SER A 270 3.17 -11.35 14.38
C SER A 270 2.50 -10.85 15.66
N TRP A 271 1.38 -10.14 15.56
CA TRP A 271 0.71 -9.48 16.68
C TRP A 271 1.68 -8.64 17.54
N ASN A 272 2.36 -7.69 16.90
CA ASN A 272 3.43 -6.85 17.46
C ASN A 272 4.60 -7.66 18.04
N GLY A 273 4.93 -8.79 17.40
CA GLY A 273 6.02 -9.69 17.79
C GLY A 273 5.69 -10.64 18.93
N SER A 274 4.44 -10.75 19.38
CA SER A 274 4.04 -11.76 20.37
C SER A 274 3.79 -13.15 19.77
N LYS A 275 3.66 -13.23 18.44
CA LYS A 275 3.52 -14.45 17.64
C LYS A 275 4.62 -14.52 16.59
N ASN A 276 5.03 -15.73 16.26
CA ASN A 276 5.96 -15.98 15.18
C ASN A 276 5.20 -16.18 13.87
N ILE A 277 5.69 -15.55 12.81
CA ILE A 277 5.35 -15.86 11.42
C ILE A 277 6.25 -17.03 11.01
N ASP A 278 5.64 -18.14 10.63
CA ASP A 278 6.34 -19.36 10.21
C ASP A 278 6.83 -19.21 8.76
N LEU A 279 8.13 -19.41 8.54
CA LEU A 279 8.74 -19.49 7.21
C LEU A 279 9.08 -20.95 6.83
N GLY A 280 8.40 -21.92 7.45
CA GLY A 280 8.62 -23.34 7.24
C GLY A 280 9.94 -23.82 7.86
N GLY A 281 10.61 -24.78 7.22
CA GLY A 281 11.90 -25.32 7.68
C GLY A 281 13.05 -24.30 7.73
N GLU A 282 12.81 -23.07 7.30
CA GLU A 282 13.77 -21.98 7.15
C GLU A 282 13.74 -20.97 8.33
N GLY A 283 12.87 -21.18 9.33
CA GLY A 283 12.82 -20.41 10.58
C GLY A 283 11.58 -19.53 10.72
N THR A 284 11.67 -18.49 11.56
CA THR A 284 10.53 -17.61 11.87
C THR A 284 10.87 -16.13 11.71
N ARG A 285 9.84 -15.29 11.68
CA ARG A 285 9.94 -13.82 11.75
C ARG A 285 8.92 -13.22 12.69
N THR A 286 9.22 -12.03 13.15
CA THR A 286 8.24 -11.10 13.75
C THR A 286 8.19 -9.81 12.94
N PHE A 287 9.36 -9.30 12.57
CA PHE A 287 9.59 -8.18 11.67
C PHE A 287 10.68 -8.55 10.65
N LEU A 288 10.92 -7.68 9.66
CA LEU A 288 11.90 -7.91 8.60
C LEU A 288 13.34 -7.87 9.14
N ASN A 289 14.13 -8.85 8.71
CA ASN A 289 15.58 -8.89 8.90
C ASN A 289 16.33 -8.34 7.69
N ASP A 290 17.60 -8.02 7.87
CA ASP A 290 18.46 -7.60 6.75
C ASP A 290 18.68 -8.77 5.77
N GLY A 291 18.55 -8.49 4.48
CA GLY A 291 18.62 -9.48 3.40
C GLY A 291 17.31 -10.23 3.15
N ASP A 292 16.24 -9.96 3.90
CA ASP A 292 14.91 -10.43 3.53
C ASP A 292 14.44 -9.70 2.25
N GLU A 293 13.88 -10.46 1.32
CA GLU A 293 13.21 -9.97 0.12
C GLU A 293 11.71 -10.18 0.25
N VAL A 294 10.94 -9.11 0.03
CA VAL A 294 9.48 -9.14 0.01
C VAL A 294 9.01 -9.01 -1.43
N THR A 295 8.04 -9.81 -1.82
CA THR A 295 7.33 -9.66 -3.09
C THR A 295 5.82 -9.62 -2.85
N ILE A 296 5.20 -8.51 -3.26
CA ILE A 296 3.76 -8.40 -3.40
C ILE A 296 3.38 -8.76 -4.83
N SER A 297 2.36 -9.59 -4.99
CA SER A 297 1.77 -9.93 -6.29
C SER A 297 0.25 -9.91 -6.20
N GLY A 298 -0.41 -9.69 -7.33
CA GLY A 298 -1.85 -9.65 -7.37
C GLY A 298 -2.42 -9.89 -8.76
N TYR A 299 -3.63 -10.45 -8.78
CA TYR A 299 -4.37 -10.68 -10.01
C TYR A 299 -5.88 -10.77 -9.78
N CYS A 300 -6.62 -10.35 -10.80
CA CYS A 300 -8.02 -10.73 -10.98
C CYS A 300 -8.11 -12.06 -11.73
N GLU A 301 -9.03 -12.94 -11.33
CA GLU A 301 -9.26 -14.23 -11.98
C GLU A 301 -10.50 -14.14 -12.88
N GLY A 302 -10.33 -14.40 -14.18
CA GLY A 302 -11.41 -14.53 -15.16
C GLY A 302 -11.56 -15.98 -15.63
N ASP A 303 -12.50 -16.22 -16.54
CA ASP A 303 -12.70 -17.56 -17.12
C ASP A 303 -11.59 -17.88 -18.14
N GLY A 304 -10.57 -18.62 -17.69
CA GLY A 304 -9.43 -19.03 -18.50
C GLY A 304 -8.36 -17.94 -18.71
N TYR A 305 -8.43 -16.81 -17.99
CA TYR A 305 -7.43 -15.74 -18.06
C TYR A 305 -7.27 -15.01 -16.73
N ARG A 306 -6.20 -14.22 -16.60
CA ARG A 306 -5.95 -13.33 -15.46
C ARG A 306 -5.59 -11.93 -15.91
N VAL A 307 -6.00 -10.95 -15.13
CA VAL A 307 -5.47 -9.57 -15.21
C VAL A 307 -4.51 -9.41 -14.04
N GLY A 308 -3.21 -9.54 -14.31
CA GLY A 308 -2.14 -9.49 -13.31
C GLY A 308 -1.42 -8.16 -13.27
N PHE A 309 -0.85 -7.84 -12.10
CA PHE A 309 -0.15 -6.57 -11.85
C PHE A 309 1.39 -6.68 -11.94
N GLY A 310 1.91 -7.86 -12.27
CA GLY A 310 3.34 -8.16 -12.12
C GLY A 310 3.72 -8.24 -10.63
N THR A 311 4.89 -7.71 -10.27
CA THR A 311 5.41 -7.75 -8.89
C THR A 311 5.76 -6.36 -8.36
N CYS A 312 5.57 -6.19 -7.06
CA CYS A 312 6.13 -5.10 -6.26
C CYS A 312 7.11 -5.72 -5.25
N GLN A 313 8.40 -5.63 -5.56
CA GLN A 313 9.46 -6.35 -4.86
C GLN A 313 10.49 -5.38 -4.26
N GLY A 314 11.06 -5.74 -3.11
CA GLY A 314 12.22 -5.04 -2.54
C GLY A 314 12.99 -5.93 -1.57
N THR A 315 14.33 -5.79 -1.59
CA THR A 315 15.24 -6.46 -0.65
C THR A 315 15.71 -5.47 0.41
N ILE A 316 15.71 -5.90 1.67
CA ILE A 316 16.18 -5.09 2.80
C ILE A 316 17.71 -5.07 2.85
N LEU A 317 18.29 -3.89 2.71
CA LEU A 317 19.72 -3.66 2.96
C LEU A 317 19.96 -3.29 4.43
N PRO A 318 21.12 -3.68 4.99
CA PRO A 318 21.53 -3.23 6.31
C PRO A 318 21.56 -1.71 6.43
N ALA A 319 21.24 -1.22 7.63
CA ALA A 319 21.40 0.19 7.98
C ALA A 319 22.86 0.63 7.83
N LEU A 320 23.07 1.94 7.59
CA LEU A 320 24.42 2.50 7.62
C LEU A 320 24.96 2.49 9.06
N LEU A 321 26.26 2.24 9.21
CA LEU A 321 26.97 2.53 10.44
C LEU A 321 27.10 4.07 10.52
N LEU A 322 26.36 4.67 11.45
CA LEU A 322 26.36 6.11 11.72
C LEU A 322 27.00 6.40 13.08
#